data_AF-A0A556TTL4-F1
#
_entry.id   AF-A0A556TTL4-F1
#
_cell.length_a   1.000
_cell.length_b   1.000
_cell.length_c   1.000
_cell.angle_alpha   90.00
_cell.angle_beta   90.00
_cell.angle_gamma   90.00
#
_symmetry.space_group_name_H-M   'P 1'
#
loop_
_entity.id
_entity.type
_entity.pdbx_description
1 polymer ?
#
loop_
_entity_poly.entity_id
_entity_poly.type
_entity_poly.pdbx_seq_one_letter_code
_entity_poly.pdbx_strand_id
1 'polypeptide(L)'
;MRLYVGAAGSLVSEYGFLLSVREVLGSTPRRAQSKCNYIDDVSVLLQEIIVEARNLSNAEICSVFLLDRVSHELVAKVFDGGVVNDDEKEFRIPADQGIAGHVATTGKILNIKDAYSHPLFYRGVDDSTGFRTRNILCFPIKDENGDVIGVAELVNKTNGPWFNRFDEDLATAFSIYCGISIAHSLLYKKVHEAQFRSHLANEMMMYHMKVSEEEVTRLLMRGIEPGILSMFEDMGFINTYKIDLHTLARDIEILALFVSCMCHDLDHRGTNNSFQVASQSVLAALYSSEGSVMERHHFAQAIAILNTHGCNIFEKFSRKDYQRMLDLMREIILATDLAHHLRIFKDLQKMAEDQTKDWKTTRKIAVRG
;
A
#
# COMPACT_ATOMS: atom_id res chain seq x y z
N MET A 1 -6.13 -13.57 8.65
CA MET A 1 -5.35 -13.46 7.40
C MET A 1 -6.27 -13.46 6.16
N ARG A 2 -7.18 -12.48 6.06
CA ARG A 2 -8.16 -12.34 4.94
C ARG A 2 -7.87 -11.13 4.03
N LEU A 3 -6.73 -10.45 4.22
CA LEU A 3 -6.45 -9.13 3.64
C LEU A 3 -5.55 -9.10 2.39
N TYR A 4 -5.04 -10.24 1.91
CA TYR A 4 -4.02 -10.25 0.84
C TYR A 4 -4.45 -10.81 -0.52
N VAL A 5 -5.71 -11.17 -0.74
CA VAL A 5 -6.15 -11.83 -1.99
C VAL A 5 -6.74 -10.87 -3.04
N GLY A 6 -7.01 -9.60 -2.69
CA GLY A 6 -7.65 -8.65 -3.62
C GLY A 6 -6.74 -7.94 -4.65
N ALA A 7 -5.43 -7.83 -4.40
CA ALA A 7 -4.59 -6.89 -5.17
C ALA A 7 -4.18 -7.39 -6.58
N ALA A 8 -4.04 -8.71 -6.79
CA ALA A 8 -3.47 -9.25 -8.03
C ALA A 8 -4.47 -9.30 -9.21
N GLY A 9 -5.77 -9.17 -8.96
CA GLY A 9 -6.79 -9.13 -10.01
C GLY A 9 -6.95 -7.74 -10.67
N SER A 10 -6.40 -6.68 -10.07
CA SER A 10 -6.58 -5.30 -10.54
C SER A 10 -5.54 -4.85 -11.57
N LEU A 11 -4.33 -5.41 -11.53
CA LEU A 11 -3.19 -5.04 -12.40
C LEU A 11 -3.40 -5.35 -13.90
N VAL A 12 -4.22 -6.36 -14.23
CA VAL A 12 -4.56 -6.68 -15.63
C VAL A 12 -5.64 -5.73 -16.18
N SER A 13 -6.42 -5.08 -15.31
CA SER A 13 -7.39 -4.05 -15.67
C SER A 13 -6.71 -2.68 -15.89
N GLU A 14 -5.61 -2.39 -15.18
CA GLU A 14 -4.82 -1.15 -15.32
C GLU A 14 -4.23 -0.95 -16.73
N TYR A 15 -3.69 -2.00 -17.35
CA TYR A 15 -3.13 -1.90 -18.71
C TYR A 15 -4.20 -1.69 -19.79
N GLY A 16 -5.38 -2.30 -19.63
CA GLY A 16 -6.51 -2.09 -20.53
C GLY A 16 -7.11 -0.68 -20.38
N PHE A 17 -7.10 -0.14 -19.16
CA PHE A 17 -7.60 1.20 -18.85
C PHE A 17 -6.71 2.31 -19.42
N LEU A 18 -5.38 2.18 -19.32
CA LEU A 18 -4.42 3.12 -19.92
C LEU A 18 -4.46 3.14 -21.46
N LEU A 19 -4.83 2.03 -22.09
CA LEU A 19 -5.06 1.95 -23.54
C LEU A 19 -6.34 2.71 -23.96
N SER A 20 -7.41 2.61 -23.18
CA SER A 20 -8.64 3.40 -23.37
C SER A 20 -8.37 4.91 -23.22
N VAL A 21 -7.57 5.30 -22.22
CA VAL A 21 -7.13 6.70 -22.05
C VAL A 21 -6.29 7.19 -23.24
N ARG A 22 -5.42 6.33 -23.80
CA ARG A 22 -4.65 6.63 -25.01
C ARG A 22 -5.50 6.78 -26.28
N GLU A 23 -6.56 5.99 -26.42
CA GLU A 23 -7.43 6.04 -27.60
C GLU A 23 -8.33 7.28 -27.60
N VAL A 24 -8.87 7.68 -26.45
CA VAL A 24 -9.73 8.89 -26.36
C VAL A 24 -8.91 10.19 -26.45
N LEU A 25 -7.67 10.21 -25.98
CA LEU A 25 -6.72 11.33 -26.17
C LEU A 25 -6.05 11.32 -27.56
N GLY A 26 -6.47 10.45 -28.47
CA GLY A 26 -5.89 10.25 -29.81
C GLY A 26 -5.96 11.46 -30.76
N SER A 27 -6.56 12.58 -30.37
CA SER A 27 -6.71 13.78 -31.21
C SER A 27 -6.01 15.05 -30.70
N THR A 28 -5.22 15.00 -29.63
CA THR A 28 -4.45 16.16 -29.11
C THR A 28 -2.93 15.86 -29.02
N PRO A 29 -2.07 16.88 -29.18
CA PRO A 29 -0.74 16.70 -29.77
C PRO A 29 0.26 16.00 -28.84
N ARG A 30 1.24 15.32 -29.48
CA ARG A 30 2.34 14.45 -29.01
C ARG A 30 3.16 14.86 -27.76
N ARG A 31 2.83 15.96 -27.05
CA ARG A 31 3.53 16.43 -25.85
C ARG A 31 3.07 15.79 -24.54
N ALA A 32 1.80 15.35 -24.43
CA ALA A 32 1.31 14.65 -23.23
C ALA A 32 1.76 13.17 -23.17
N GLN A 33 2.06 12.57 -24.32
CA GLN A 33 2.37 11.13 -24.44
C GLN A 33 3.74 10.72 -23.88
N SER A 34 4.68 11.66 -23.72
CA SER A 34 6.07 11.37 -23.36
C SER A 34 6.41 11.57 -21.88
N LYS A 35 5.45 12.02 -21.05
CA LYS A 35 5.69 12.30 -19.61
C LYS A 35 4.92 11.43 -18.62
N CYS A 36 3.99 10.60 -19.06
CA CYS A 36 3.21 9.69 -18.20
C CYS A 36 4.02 8.48 -17.65
N ASN A 37 5.36 8.58 -17.62
CA ASN A 37 6.26 7.57 -17.03
C ASN A 37 6.77 7.97 -15.63
N TYR A 38 6.29 9.08 -15.07
CA TYR A 38 6.64 9.51 -13.71
C TYR A 38 5.43 9.32 -12.80
N ILE A 39 5.47 8.27 -11.99
CA ILE A 39 4.41 7.84 -11.06
C ILE A 39 4.36 8.72 -9.79
N ASP A 40 5.29 9.67 -9.64
CA ASP A 40 5.64 10.17 -8.31
C ASP A 40 4.80 11.33 -7.76
N ASP A 41 3.84 11.89 -8.50
CA ASP A 41 2.91 12.82 -7.85
C ASP A 41 1.57 12.91 -8.57
N VAL A 42 0.54 12.31 -7.97
CA VAL A 42 -0.81 12.35 -8.53
C VAL A 42 -1.42 13.76 -8.45
N SER A 43 -0.83 14.66 -7.66
CA SER A 43 -1.13 16.10 -7.69
C SER A 43 -0.78 16.69 -9.06
N VAL A 44 0.30 16.23 -9.70
CA VAL A 44 0.70 16.66 -11.05
C VAL A 44 -0.28 16.13 -12.10
N LEU A 45 -0.74 14.89 -11.97
CA LEU A 45 -1.76 14.34 -12.87
C LEU A 45 -3.06 15.15 -12.81
N LEU A 46 -3.52 15.50 -11.60
CA LEU A 46 -4.73 16.32 -11.43
C LEU A 46 -4.56 17.70 -12.08
N GLN A 47 -3.38 18.32 -11.93
CA GLN A 47 -3.06 19.58 -12.60
C GLN A 47 -3.10 19.49 -14.12
N GLU A 48 -2.50 18.45 -14.70
CA GLU A 48 -2.52 18.24 -16.15
C GLU A 48 -3.95 18.11 -16.67
N ILE A 49 -4.80 17.34 -15.98
CA ILE A 49 -6.21 17.18 -16.35
C ILE A 49 -6.96 18.52 -16.28
N ILE A 50 -6.69 19.34 -15.27
CA ILE A 50 -7.32 20.66 -15.11
C ILE A 50 -6.89 21.62 -16.22
N VAL A 51 -5.60 21.64 -16.57
CA VAL A 51 -5.08 22.46 -17.66
C VAL A 51 -5.68 22.02 -19.00
N GLU A 52 -5.80 20.72 -19.25
CA GLU A 52 -6.44 20.20 -20.46
C GLU A 52 -7.94 20.50 -20.49
N ALA A 53 -8.64 20.39 -19.36
CA ALA A 53 -10.06 20.75 -19.26
C ALA A 53 -10.29 22.23 -19.58
N ARG A 54 -9.44 23.13 -19.09
CA ARG A 54 -9.46 24.56 -19.42
C ARG A 54 -9.23 24.81 -20.90
N ASN A 55 -8.21 24.19 -21.48
CA ASN A 55 -7.84 24.36 -22.89
C ASN A 55 -8.94 23.86 -23.84
N LEU A 56 -9.46 22.64 -23.61
CA LEU A 56 -10.48 22.04 -24.47
C LEU A 56 -11.83 22.75 -24.35
N SER A 57 -12.20 23.17 -23.14
CA SER A 57 -13.43 23.96 -22.93
C SER A 57 -13.27 25.45 -23.27
N ASN A 58 -12.08 25.92 -23.64
CA ASN A 58 -11.80 27.35 -23.87
C ASN A 58 -12.28 28.23 -22.70
N ALA A 59 -11.99 27.83 -21.47
CA ALA A 59 -12.26 28.59 -20.26
C ALA A 59 -11.04 29.44 -19.86
N GLU A 60 -11.28 30.51 -19.13
CA GLU A 60 -10.22 31.38 -18.60
C GLU A 60 -9.59 30.76 -17.35
N ILE A 61 -10.42 30.18 -16.46
CA ILE A 61 -9.98 29.53 -15.22
C ILE A 61 -10.70 28.19 -15.07
N CYS A 62 -9.99 27.21 -14.51
CA CYS A 62 -10.55 25.95 -14.04
C CYS A 62 -10.12 25.72 -12.59
N SER A 63 -11.07 25.46 -11.70
CA SER A 63 -10.84 25.17 -10.28
C SER A 63 -11.47 23.84 -9.91
N VAL A 64 -10.79 23.08 -9.04
CA VAL A 64 -11.28 21.80 -8.52
C VAL A 64 -11.31 21.82 -7.00
N PHE A 65 -12.46 21.45 -6.46
CA PHE A 65 -12.72 21.30 -5.04
C PHE A 65 -12.99 19.85 -4.72
N LEU A 66 -12.31 19.31 -3.71
CA LEU A 66 -12.58 17.98 -3.19
C LEU A 66 -13.51 18.07 -1.99
N LEU A 67 -14.48 17.16 -1.92
CA LEU A 67 -15.42 17.10 -0.81
C LEU A 67 -14.79 16.37 0.37
N ASP A 68 -14.57 17.09 1.46
CA ASP A 68 -14.27 16.50 2.76
C ASP A 68 -15.57 16.13 3.46
N ARG A 69 -15.86 14.82 3.50
CA ARG A 69 -17.08 14.27 4.11
C ARG A 69 -17.10 14.40 5.63
N VAL A 70 -15.95 14.58 6.28
CA VAL A 70 -15.89 14.66 7.75
C VAL A 70 -16.27 16.06 8.21
N SER A 71 -15.70 17.09 7.57
CA SER A 71 -15.98 18.49 7.89
C SER A 71 -17.21 19.04 7.16
N HIS A 72 -17.73 18.33 6.15
CA HIS A 72 -18.77 18.82 5.23
C HIS A 72 -18.35 20.10 4.49
N GLU A 73 -17.08 20.17 4.08
CA GLU A 73 -16.49 21.30 3.38
C GLU A 73 -15.93 20.88 2.01
N LEU A 74 -15.94 21.80 1.07
CA LEU A 74 -15.25 21.73 -0.21
C LEU A 74 -13.89 22.39 -0.07
N VAL A 75 -12.83 21.60 -0.28
CA VAL A 75 -11.44 22.01 -0.15
C VAL A 75 -10.85 22.25 -1.53
N ALA A 76 -10.43 23.48 -1.82
CA ALA A 76 -9.75 23.80 -3.08
C ALA A 76 -8.37 23.13 -3.10
N LYS A 77 -8.10 22.29 -4.10
CA LYS A 77 -6.81 21.61 -4.25
C LYS A 77 -5.93 22.18 -5.36
N VAL A 78 -6.52 22.78 -6.39
CA VAL A 78 -5.77 23.31 -7.54
C VAL A 78 -6.42 24.59 -8.07
N PHE A 79 -5.59 25.62 -8.27
CA PHE A 79 -5.90 26.84 -9.02
C PHE A 79 -4.96 26.94 -10.23
N ASP A 80 -5.36 27.68 -11.27
CA ASP A 80 -4.59 27.95 -12.51
C ASP A 80 -3.37 28.86 -12.24
N GLY A 81 -2.47 28.40 -11.35
CA GLY A 81 -1.31 29.09 -10.81
C GLY A 81 -0.37 28.22 -9.97
N GLY A 82 -0.73 26.97 -9.62
CA GLY A 82 0.14 26.02 -8.90
C GLY A 82 -0.60 24.97 -8.08
N VAL A 83 0.16 24.05 -7.44
CA VAL A 83 -0.38 23.16 -6.39
C VAL A 83 -0.42 24.01 -5.13
N VAL A 84 -1.56 24.05 -4.42
CA VAL A 84 -1.58 24.59 -3.07
C VAL A 84 -0.82 23.57 -2.20
N ASN A 85 0.41 23.90 -1.78
CA ASN A 85 1.16 23.05 -0.85
C ASN A 85 0.36 22.87 0.44
N ASP A 86 0.49 21.73 1.13
CA ASP A 86 -0.19 21.45 2.41
C ASP A 86 0.09 22.51 3.51
N ASP A 87 1.11 23.37 3.33
CA ASP A 87 1.47 24.49 4.23
C ASP A 87 0.78 25.83 3.89
N GLU A 88 0.18 25.98 2.70
CA GLU A 88 -0.63 27.14 2.35
C GLU A 88 -2.08 26.91 2.82
N LYS A 89 -2.71 27.95 3.39
CA LYS A 89 -4.08 27.86 3.89
C LYS A 89 -5.03 27.32 2.81
N GLU A 90 -5.43 26.07 2.96
CA GLU A 90 -6.45 25.44 2.12
C GLU A 90 -7.70 26.31 2.10
N PHE A 91 -8.12 26.75 0.91
CA PHE A 91 -9.38 27.50 0.77
C PHE A 91 -10.54 26.53 0.92
N ARG A 92 -11.35 26.74 1.95
CA ARG A 92 -12.46 25.89 2.35
C ARG A 92 -13.78 26.65 2.27
N ILE A 93 -14.78 26.02 1.67
CA ILE A 93 -16.15 26.54 1.63
C ILE A 93 -17.12 25.45 2.09
N PRO A 94 -18.24 25.80 2.76
CA PRO A 94 -19.26 24.81 3.12
C PRO A 94 -19.80 24.08 1.87
N ALA A 95 -19.99 22.77 1.98
CA ALA A 95 -20.38 21.92 0.85
C ALA A 95 -21.80 22.16 0.32
N ASP A 96 -22.60 22.98 1.00
CA ASP A 96 -23.95 23.41 0.62
C ASP A 96 -24.02 24.87 0.15
N GLN A 97 -22.89 25.60 0.16
CA GLN A 97 -22.84 27.01 -0.15
C GLN A 97 -22.40 27.28 -1.60
N GLY A 98 -23.08 28.24 -2.23
CA GLY A 98 -22.70 28.75 -3.55
C GLY A 98 -22.97 27.78 -4.69
N ILE A 99 -22.32 28.03 -5.82
CA ILE A 99 -22.48 27.23 -7.06
C ILE A 99 -21.87 25.84 -6.87
N ALA A 100 -20.64 25.78 -6.36
CA ALA A 100 -19.95 24.52 -6.10
C ALA A 100 -20.71 23.65 -5.10
N GLY A 101 -21.24 24.23 -4.01
CA GLY A 101 -22.03 23.48 -3.03
C GLY A 101 -23.38 22.97 -3.55
N HIS A 102 -24.06 23.75 -4.40
CA HIS A 102 -25.27 23.29 -5.08
C HIS A 102 -25.01 22.09 -5.99
N VAL A 103 -23.92 22.12 -6.75
CA VAL A 103 -23.52 21.00 -7.61
C VAL A 103 -23.05 19.80 -6.79
N ALA A 104 -22.34 20.04 -5.67
CA ALA A 104 -21.93 18.98 -4.74
C ALA A 104 -23.14 18.25 -4.16
N THR A 105 -24.16 19.00 -3.76
CA THR A 105 -25.38 18.46 -3.12
C THR A 105 -26.31 17.78 -4.13
N THR A 106 -26.49 18.37 -5.32
CA THR A 106 -27.42 17.83 -6.33
C THR A 106 -26.80 16.74 -7.21
N GLY A 107 -25.48 16.72 -7.34
CA GLY A 107 -24.76 15.82 -8.23
C GLY A 107 -25.11 16.02 -9.71
N LYS A 108 -25.56 17.23 -10.10
CA LYS A 108 -25.94 17.60 -11.46
C LYS A 108 -25.10 18.78 -11.96
N ILE A 109 -24.84 18.80 -13.26
CA ILE A 109 -24.14 19.91 -13.92
C ILE A 109 -25.00 21.17 -13.86
N LEU A 110 -24.36 22.32 -13.64
CA LEU A 110 -24.98 23.63 -13.63
C LEU A 110 -24.22 24.58 -14.57
N ASN A 111 -24.89 25.01 -15.64
CA ASN A 111 -24.36 25.95 -16.62
C ASN A 111 -25.03 27.32 -16.44
N ILE A 112 -24.23 28.33 -16.08
CA ILE A 112 -24.67 29.69 -15.77
C ILE A 112 -24.13 30.63 -16.83
N LYS A 113 -25.06 31.26 -17.57
CA LYS A 113 -24.74 32.20 -18.65
C LYS A 113 -24.32 33.58 -18.16
N ASP A 114 -24.89 34.03 -17.03
CA ASP A 114 -24.53 35.29 -16.37
C ASP A 114 -24.45 35.04 -14.86
N ALA A 115 -23.22 35.02 -14.34
CA ALA A 115 -22.95 34.75 -12.93
C ALA A 115 -23.57 35.80 -12.01
N TYR A 116 -23.54 37.08 -12.37
CA TYR A 116 -24.04 38.16 -11.51
C TYR A 116 -25.57 38.13 -11.36
N SER A 117 -26.27 37.53 -12.32
CA SER A 117 -27.73 37.33 -12.26
C SER A 117 -28.15 36.14 -11.40
N HIS A 118 -27.22 35.23 -11.09
CA HIS A 118 -27.54 33.95 -10.47
C HIS A 118 -27.60 34.08 -8.93
N PRO A 119 -28.66 33.56 -8.26
CA PRO A 119 -28.85 33.75 -6.82
C PRO A 119 -27.79 33.07 -5.95
N LEU A 120 -27.11 32.04 -6.48
CA LEU A 120 -26.06 31.30 -5.78
C LEU A 120 -24.65 31.87 -5.99
N PHE A 121 -24.49 32.94 -6.77
CA PHE A 121 -23.17 33.51 -7.04
C PHE A 121 -22.71 34.42 -5.90
N TYR A 122 -21.53 34.14 -5.35
CA TYR A 122 -20.93 34.95 -4.29
C TYR A 122 -19.94 35.96 -4.87
N ARG A 123 -20.26 37.26 -4.76
CA ARG A 123 -19.47 38.35 -5.38
C ARG A 123 -18.23 38.76 -4.59
N GLY A 124 -18.13 38.38 -3.31
CA GLY A 124 -17.05 38.85 -2.44
C GLY A 124 -15.65 38.44 -2.90
N VAL A 125 -15.52 37.33 -3.64
CA VAL A 125 -14.24 36.90 -4.23
C VAL A 125 -13.85 37.82 -5.39
N ASP A 126 -14.76 38.07 -6.33
CA ASP A 126 -14.57 39.01 -7.46
C ASP A 126 -14.21 40.42 -6.96
N ASP A 127 -14.94 40.94 -5.98
CA ASP A 127 -14.74 42.28 -5.43
C ASP A 127 -13.36 42.46 -4.77
N SER A 128 -12.80 41.38 -4.20
CA SER A 128 -11.50 41.39 -3.53
C SER A 128 -10.31 41.15 -4.48
N THR A 129 -10.52 40.39 -5.56
CA THR A 129 -9.48 39.99 -6.52
C THR A 129 -9.43 40.91 -7.74
N GLY A 130 -10.50 41.67 -8.01
CA GLY A 130 -10.68 42.44 -9.24
C GLY A 130 -10.99 41.57 -10.46
N PHE A 131 -11.14 40.25 -10.28
CA PHE A 131 -11.55 39.32 -11.33
C PHE A 131 -13.06 39.48 -11.57
N ARG A 132 -13.50 39.41 -12.83
CA ARG A 132 -14.91 39.51 -13.19
C ARG A 132 -15.41 38.21 -13.79
N THR A 133 -16.28 37.54 -13.06
CA THR A 133 -16.90 36.29 -13.46
C THR A 133 -18.13 36.56 -14.34
N ARG A 134 -18.07 36.17 -15.61
CA ARG A 134 -19.12 36.35 -16.64
C ARG A 134 -20.04 35.14 -16.70
N ASN A 135 -19.47 33.95 -16.91
CA ASN A 135 -20.21 32.70 -17.06
C ASN A 135 -19.45 31.56 -16.37
N ILE A 136 -20.18 30.55 -15.89
CA ILE A 136 -19.64 29.45 -15.10
C ILE A 136 -20.28 28.14 -15.57
N LEU A 137 -19.45 27.12 -15.84
CA LEU A 137 -19.90 25.75 -16.02
C LEU A 137 -19.35 24.90 -14.88
N CYS A 138 -20.23 24.46 -13.99
CA CYS A 138 -19.87 23.70 -12.80
C CYS A 138 -20.41 22.28 -12.91
N PHE A 139 -19.56 21.28 -12.64
CA PHE A 139 -19.90 19.87 -12.80
C PHE A 139 -19.35 19.02 -11.65
N PRO A 140 -20.11 18.00 -11.21
CA PRO A 140 -19.68 17.14 -10.11
C PRO A 140 -18.61 16.17 -10.59
N ILE A 141 -17.74 15.74 -9.69
CA ILE A 141 -16.82 14.62 -9.87
C ILE A 141 -17.34 13.48 -8.99
N LYS A 142 -17.58 12.32 -9.59
CA LYS A 142 -18.20 11.17 -8.91
C LYS A 142 -17.23 10.00 -8.81
N ASP A 143 -17.41 9.18 -7.78
CA ASP A 143 -16.76 7.87 -7.69
C ASP A 143 -17.50 6.80 -8.51
N GLU A 144 -16.99 5.57 -8.47
CA GLU A 144 -17.60 4.40 -9.12
C GLU A 144 -19.01 4.06 -8.59
N ASN A 145 -19.34 4.47 -7.35
CA ASN A 145 -20.66 4.27 -6.74
C ASN A 145 -21.66 5.36 -7.15
N GLY A 146 -21.20 6.40 -7.86
CA GLY A 146 -22.00 7.56 -8.23
C GLY A 146 -22.07 8.64 -7.17
N ASP A 147 -21.34 8.50 -6.06
CA ASP A 147 -21.27 9.49 -5.00
C ASP A 147 -20.36 10.65 -5.40
N VAL A 148 -20.76 11.87 -5.09
CA VAL A 148 -19.95 13.06 -5.37
C VAL A 148 -18.74 13.08 -4.44
N ILE A 149 -17.54 13.09 -5.01
CA ILE A 149 -16.26 13.19 -4.30
C ILE A 149 -15.59 14.56 -4.45
N GLY A 150 -16.08 15.38 -5.37
CA GLY A 150 -15.59 16.72 -5.61
C GLY A 150 -16.42 17.44 -6.66
N VAL A 151 -16.05 18.68 -6.95
CA VAL A 151 -16.71 19.55 -7.92
C VAL A 151 -15.64 20.30 -8.69
N ALA A 152 -15.83 20.44 -9.99
CA ALA A 152 -15.00 21.27 -10.85
C ALA A 152 -15.83 22.41 -11.42
N GLU A 153 -15.22 23.58 -11.56
CA GLU A 153 -15.83 24.74 -12.20
C GLU A 153 -14.92 25.31 -13.28
N LEU A 154 -15.52 25.61 -14.41
CA LEU A 154 -14.92 26.31 -15.54
C LEU A 154 -15.50 27.71 -15.58
N VAL A 155 -14.63 28.71 -15.55
CA VAL A 155 -15.02 30.11 -15.45
C VAL A 155 -14.61 30.85 -16.72
N ASN A 156 -15.51 31.69 -17.22
CA ASN A 156 -15.32 32.58 -18.35
C ASN A 156 -14.90 31.89 -19.66
N LYS A 157 -15.88 31.55 -20.50
CA LYS A 157 -15.65 31.17 -21.89
C LYS A 157 -14.90 32.28 -22.64
N THR A 158 -13.84 31.91 -23.35
CA THR A 158 -13.01 32.82 -24.15
C THR A 158 -13.47 32.89 -25.61
N ASN A 159 -13.87 31.76 -26.19
CA ASN A 159 -14.31 31.65 -27.59
C ASN A 159 -15.85 31.83 -27.78
N GLY A 160 -16.54 32.48 -26.85
CA GLY A 160 -17.99 32.63 -26.93
C GLY A 160 -18.61 33.35 -25.73
N PRO A 161 -19.93 33.64 -25.81
CA PRO A 161 -20.63 34.38 -24.75
C PRO A 161 -20.86 33.55 -23.49
N TRP A 162 -21.00 32.23 -23.62
CA TRP A 162 -21.20 31.25 -22.53
C TRP A 162 -20.86 29.84 -23.01
N PHE A 163 -20.81 28.88 -22.08
CA PHE A 163 -20.61 27.46 -22.39
C PHE A 163 -21.84 26.87 -23.10
N ASN A 164 -21.60 26.10 -24.16
CA ASN A 164 -22.64 25.45 -24.95
C ASN A 164 -22.85 23.98 -24.52
N ARG A 165 -23.78 23.27 -25.16
CA ARG A 165 -24.04 21.85 -24.83
C ARG A 165 -22.85 20.93 -25.14
N PHE A 166 -22.06 21.26 -26.17
CA PHE A 166 -20.84 20.50 -26.45
C PHE A 166 -19.82 20.64 -25.31
N ASP A 167 -19.74 21.81 -24.68
CA ASP A 167 -18.92 22.02 -23.48
C ASP A 167 -19.46 21.25 -22.27
N GLU A 168 -20.78 21.09 -22.14
CA GLU A 168 -21.40 20.25 -21.10
C GLU A 168 -21.10 18.76 -21.30
N ASP A 169 -21.16 18.26 -22.54
CA ASP A 169 -20.81 16.88 -22.87
C ASP A 169 -19.32 16.61 -22.61
N LEU A 170 -18.47 17.56 -23.00
CA LEU A 170 -17.03 17.54 -22.74
C LEU A 170 -16.74 17.53 -21.23
N ALA A 171 -17.40 18.40 -20.45
CA ALA A 171 -17.28 18.46 -18.99
C ALA A 171 -17.72 17.15 -18.33
N THR A 172 -18.74 16.48 -18.87
CA THR A 172 -19.19 15.17 -18.39
C THR A 172 -18.11 14.10 -18.63
N ALA A 173 -17.48 14.10 -19.80
CA ALA A 173 -16.36 13.19 -20.07
C ALA A 173 -15.20 13.47 -19.10
N PHE A 174 -14.85 14.74 -18.87
CA PHE A 174 -13.81 15.11 -17.91
C PHE A 174 -14.12 14.72 -16.47
N SER A 175 -15.38 14.87 -16.04
CA SER A 175 -15.83 14.44 -14.71
C SER A 175 -15.46 12.99 -14.42
N ILE A 176 -15.68 12.10 -15.40
CA ILE A 176 -15.36 10.67 -15.28
C ILE A 176 -13.84 10.48 -15.11
N TYR A 177 -13.03 11.15 -15.92
CA TYR A 177 -11.57 11.06 -15.82
C TYR A 177 -11.04 11.59 -14.49
N CYS A 178 -11.51 12.77 -14.05
CA CYS A 178 -11.16 13.32 -12.75
C CYS A 178 -11.52 12.34 -11.62
N GLY A 179 -12.70 11.71 -11.69
CA GLY A 179 -13.16 10.75 -10.69
C GLY A 179 -12.20 9.58 -10.54
N ILE A 180 -11.77 8.99 -11.65
CA ILE A 180 -10.86 7.85 -11.66
C ILE A 180 -9.45 8.27 -11.21
N SER A 181 -8.93 9.39 -11.70
CA SER A 181 -7.61 9.90 -11.32
C SER A 181 -7.52 10.24 -9.84
N ILE A 182 -8.55 10.86 -9.27
CA ILE A 182 -8.63 11.16 -7.83
C ILE A 182 -8.75 9.86 -7.02
N ALA A 183 -9.60 8.91 -7.44
CA ALA A 183 -9.73 7.63 -6.75
C ALA A 183 -8.40 6.86 -6.71
N HIS A 184 -7.70 6.80 -7.84
CA HIS A 184 -6.38 6.16 -7.92
C HIS A 184 -5.34 6.90 -7.07
N SER A 185 -5.34 8.24 -7.07
CA SER A 185 -4.51 9.08 -6.19
C SER A 185 -4.61 8.68 -4.73
N LEU A 186 -5.85 8.65 -4.23
CA LEU A 186 -6.14 8.37 -2.83
C LEU A 186 -5.77 6.93 -2.45
N LEU A 187 -5.98 5.98 -3.36
CA LEU A 187 -5.58 4.58 -3.16
C LEU A 187 -4.06 4.45 -3.08
N TYR A 188 -3.33 5.06 -4.02
CA TYR A 188 -1.87 5.04 -4.05
C TYR A 188 -1.28 5.66 -2.79
N LYS A 189 -1.78 6.84 -2.38
CA LYS A 189 -1.35 7.51 -1.14
C LYS A 189 -1.53 6.62 0.09
N LYS A 190 -2.68 5.94 0.22
CA LYS A 190 -2.94 4.99 1.33
C LYS A 190 -1.97 3.81 1.34
N VAL A 191 -1.66 3.25 0.16
CA VAL A 191 -0.69 2.15 0.05
C VAL A 191 0.71 2.64 0.41
N HIS A 192 1.12 3.79 -0.11
CA HIS A 192 2.42 4.38 0.17
C HIS A 192 2.60 4.72 1.66
N GLU A 193 1.61 5.33 2.30
CA GLU A 193 1.63 5.61 3.75
C GLU A 193 1.68 4.32 4.60
N ALA A 194 0.95 3.27 4.19
CA ALA A 194 1.02 1.98 4.86
C ALA A 194 2.42 1.35 4.72
N GLN A 195 3.00 1.42 3.52
CA GLN A 195 4.33 0.88 3.25
C GLN A 195 5.42 1.68 3.97
N PHE A 196 5.33 3.01 3.99
CA PHE A 196 6.25 3.88 4.72
C PHE A 196 6.20 3.61 6.23
N ARG A 197 5.00 3.53 6.83
CA ARG A 197 4.84 3.16 8.25
C ARG A 197 5.41 1.78 8.55
N SER A 198 5.18 0.80 7.67
CA SER A 198 5.76 -0.53 7.83
C SER A 198 7.28 -0.52 7.72
N HIS A 199 7.83 0.27 6.80
CA HIS A 199 9.28 0.41 6.62
C HIS A 199 9.93 1.05 7.84
N LEU A 200 9.39 2.15 8.35
CA LEU A 200 9.88 2.80 9.57
C LEU A 200 9.83 1.89 10.79
N ALA A 201 8.74 1.14 10.97
CA ALA A 201 8.63 0.18 12.06
C ALA A 201 9.71 -0.91 11.95
N ASN A 202 9.95 -1.43 10.73
CA ASN A 202 11.03 -2.39 10.48
C ASN A 202 12.41 -1.76 10.75
N GLU A 203 12.68 -0.54 10.30
CA GLU A 203 13.95 0.15 10.60
C GLU A 203 14.19 0.34 12.10
N MET A 204 13.14 0.67 12.87
CA MET A 204 13.23 0.76 14.32
C MET A 204 13.57 -0.59 14.99
N MET A 205 13.00 -1.69 14.50
CA MET A 205 13.34 -3.04 14.98
C MET A 205 14.76 -3.48 14.57
N MET A 206 15.29 -2.92 13.47
CA MET A 206 16.55 -3.30 12.85
C MET A 206 17.69 -2.29 13.11
N TYR A 207 17.49 -1.25 13.92
CA TYR A 207 18.45 -0.14 14.07
C TYR A 207 19.87 -0.60 14.46
N HIS A 208 19.97 -1.66 15.26
CA HIS A 208 21.24 -2.28 15.67
C HIS A 208 21.73 -3.42 14.75
N MET A 209 21.03 -3.70 13.65
CA MET A 209 21.29 -4.82 12.72
C MET A 209 21.57 -4.36 11.28
N LYS A 210 22.04 -3.12 11.07
CA LYS A 210 22.47 -2.65 9.74
C LYS A 210 23.83 -3.26 9.37
N VAL A 211 23.85 -4.10 8.34
CA VAL A 211 25.08 -4.67 7.76
C VAL A 211 25.56 -3.76 6.63
N SER A 212 26.86 -3.45 6.60
CA SER A 212 27.43 -2.63 5.53
C SER A 212 27.57 -3.43 4.22
N GLU A 213 27.36 -2.79 3.06
CA GLU A 213 27.56 -3.46 1.76
C GLU A 213 29.01 -3.95 1.57
N GLU A 214 29.98 -3.26 2.18
CA GLU A 214 31.39 -3.66 2.19
C GLU A 214 31.61 -4.98 2.95
N GLU A 215 30.92 -5.22 4.07
CA GLU A 215 30.98 -6.50 4.79
C GLU A 215 30.34 -7.62 4.00
N VAL A 216 29.19 -7.38 3.38
CA VAL A 216 28.54 -8.36 2.50
C VAL A 216 29.48 -8.76 1.37
N THR A 217 30.09 -7.77 0.69
CA THR A 217 31.02 -8.02 -0.41
C THR A 217 32.25 -8.78 0.07
N ARG A 218 32.81 -8.43 1.23
CA ARG A 218 33.94 -9.15 1.85
C ARG A 218 33.59 -10.62 2.15
N LEU A 219 32.40 -10.89 2.68
CA LEU A 219 31.94 -12.25 2.96
C LEU A 219 31.71 -13.06 1.68
N LEU A 220 31.09 -12.45 0.66
CA LEU A 220 30.88 -13.10 -0.63
C LEU A 220 32.20 -13.47 -1.32
N MET A 221 33.23 -12.61 -1.22
CA MET A 221 34.56 -12.89 -1.78
C MET A 221 35.32 -13.98 -1.02
N ARG A 222 35.13 -14.07 0.31
CA ARG A 222 35.78 -15.11 1.14
C ARG A 222 35.16 -16.50 0.92
N GLY A 223 33.94 -16.56 0.38
CA GLY A 223 33.14 -17.77 0.28
C GLY A 223 32.57 -18.15 1.65
N ILE A 224 31.52 -18.98 1.65
CA ILE A 224 31.01 -19.57 2.89
C ILE A 224 32.10 -20.53 3.37
N GLU A 225 32.88 -20.13 4.38
CA GLU A 225 33.77 -21.07 5.06
C GLU A 225 32.94 -22.26 5.58
N PRO A 226 33.52 -23.46 5.71
CA PRO A 226 32.79 -24.67 6.07
C PRO A 226 31.98 -24.58 7.37
N GLY A 227 32.14 -23.53 8.18
CA GLY A 227 31.50 -23.34 9.49
C GLY A 227 29.99 -23.56 9.52
N ILE A 228 29.25 -23.10 8.51
CA ILE A 228 27.79 -23.33 8.46
C ILE A 228 27.49 -24.82 8.18
N LEU A 229 28.28 -25.46 7.31
CA LEU A 229 28.11 -26.87 6.99
C LEU A 229 28.60 -27.78 8.13
N SER A 230 29.69 -27.40 8.80
CA SER A 230 30.23 -28.08 9.96
C SER A 230 29.25 -28.01 11.14
N MET A 231 28.48 -26.93 11.30
CA MET A 231 27.39 -26.91 12.30
C MET A 231 26.38 -28.05 12.09
N PHE A 232 26.09 -28.46 10.85
CA PHE A 232 25.18 -29.58 10.57
C PHE A 232 25.83 -30.95 10.76
N GLU A 233 27.14 -31.06 10.52
CA GLU A 233 27.92 -32.24 10.86
C GLU A 233 28.01 -32.42 12.39
N ASP A 234 28.33 -31.33 13.10
CA ASP A 234 28.50 -31.28 14.56
C ASP A 234 27.19 -31.53 15.31
N MET A 235 26.06 -31.01 14.80
CA MET A 235 24.72 -31.31 15.34
C MET A 235 24.22 -32.71 14.93
N GLY A 236 24.99 -33.48 14.15
CA GLY A 236 24.66 -34.84 13.74
C GLY A 236 23.50 -34.95 12.74
N PHE A 237 23.01 -33.85 12.19
CA PHE A 237 21.84 -33.82 11.29
C PHE A 237 22.10 -34.56 9.97
N ILE A 238 23.29 -34.37 9.39
CA ILE A 238 23.67 -35.00 8.11
C ILE A 238 23.71 -36.53 8.27
N ASN A 239 24.33 -37.02 9.34
CA ASN A 239 24.47 -38.45 9.60
C ASN A 239 23.16 -39.11 10.08
N THR A 240 22.36 -38.40 10.86
CA THR A 240 21.11 -38.94 11.45
C THR A 240 19.96 -38.97 10.44
N TYR A 241 19.83 -37.93 9.59
CA TYR A 241 18.72 -37.79 8.64
C TYR A 241 19.12 -38.03 7.17
N LYS A 242 20.39 -38.35 6.89
CA LYS A 242 20.94 -38.54 5.53
C LYS A 242 20.64 -37.35 4.61
N ILE A 243 20.78 -36.14 5.13
CA ILE A 243 20.51 -34.90 4.39
C ILE A 243 21.76 -34.55 3.57
N ASP A 244 21.62 -34.55 2.25
CA ASP A 244 22.66 -34.09 1.31
C ASP A 244 22.49 -32.61 0.96
N LEU A 245 23.59 -31.91 0.68
CA LEU A 245 23.65 -30.47 0.38
C LEU A 245 22.77 -30.09 -0.82
N HIS A 246 22.70 -30.97 -1.82
CA HIS A 246 21.85 -30.80 -3.00
C HIS A 246 20.35 -30.94 -2.69
N THR A 247 20.00 -31.62 -1.60
CA THR A 247 18.62 -31.83 -1.14
C THR A 247 18.18 -30.67 -0.24
N LEU A 248 19.11 -30.07 0.52
CA LEU A 248 18.89 -28.91 1.38
C LEU A 248 18.22 -27.72 0.65
N ALA A 249 18.65 -27.47 -0.60
CA ALA A 249 18.12 -26.37 -1.42
C ALA A 249 16.84 -26.74 -2.19
N ARG A 250 16.50 -28.03 -2.31
CA ARG A 250 15.32 -28.51 -3.06
C ARG A 250 14.11 -28.79 -2.18
N ASP A 251 14.33 -29.19 -0.94
CA ASP A 251 13.25 -29.47 0.01
C ASP A 251 12.96 -28.27 0.91
N ILE A 252 11.78 -27.67 0.71
CA ILE A 252 11.33 -26.49 1.45
C ILE A 252 11.28 -26.70 2.96
N GLU A 253 11.03 -27.94 3.42
CA GLU A 253 10.96 -28.28 4.84
C GLU A 253 12.34 -28.28 5.50
N ILE A 254 13.35 -28.78 4.78
CA ILE A 254 14.75 -28.78 5.25
C ILE A 254 15.29 -27.35 5.25
N LEU A 255 15.00 -26.58 4.21
CA LEU A 255 15.36 -25.16 4.14
C LEU A 255 14.69 -24.36 5.27
N ALA A 256 13.40 -24.59 5.53
CA ALA A 256 12.67 -23.94 6.63
C ALA A 256 13.31 -24.25 7.98
N LEU A 257 13.65 -25.51 8.23
CA LEU A 257 14.34 -25.92 9.44
C LEU A 257 15.70 -25.23 9.58
N PHE A 258 16.50 -25.23 8.51
CA PHE A 258 17.80 -24.59 8.48
C PHE A 258 17.72 -23.11 8.86
N VAL A 259 16.86 -22.35 8.19
CA VAL A 259 16.71 -20.91 8.43
C VAL A 259 16.15 -20.66 9.83
N SER A 260 15.21 -21.49 10.29
CA SER A 260 14.65 -21.38 11.64
C SER A 260 15.71 -21.59 12.73
N CYS A 261 16.61 -22.56 12.58
CA CYS A 261 17.70 -22.78 13.52
C CYS A 261 18.61 -21.54 13.65
N MET A 262 18.88 -20.84 12.55
CA MET A 262 19.67 -19.60 12.57
C MET A 262 18.92 -18.43 13.24
N CYS A 263 17.59 -18.45 13.19
CA CYS A 263 16.75 -17.32 13.61
C CYS A 263 16.07 -17.49 14.97
N HIS A 264 16.04 -18.69 15.56
CA HIS A 264 15.19 -19.00 16.71
C HIS A 264 15.50 -18.22 17.99
N ASP A 265 16.70 -17.66 18.12
CA ASP A 265 17.16 -16.89 19.28
C ASP A 265 17.46 -15.40 18.94
N LEU A 266 16.94 -14.89 17.81
CA LEU A 266 17.17 -13.50 17.39
C LEU A 266 16.64 -12.48 18.40
N ASP A 267 17.47 -11.51 18.80
CA ASP A 267 17.13 -10.50 19.82
C ASP A 267 16.74 -11.13 21.19
N HIS A 268 17.33 -12.28 21.54
CA HIS A 268 17.14 -12.86 22.87
C HIS A 268 17.76 -11.99 23.96
N ARG A 269 16.95 -11.63 24.97
CA ARG A 269 17.30 -10.64 26.01
C ARG A 269 17.85 -11.23 27.31
N GLY A 270 18.16 -12.53 27.31
CA GLY A 270 18.64 -13.23 28.51
C GLY A 270 17.58 -13.41 29.61
N THR A 271 16.30 -13.32 29.26
CA THR A 271 15.15 -13.44 30.19
C THR A 271 14.13 -14.42 29.64
N ASN A 272 13.40 -15.11 30.52
CA ASN A 272 12.43 -16.13 30.12
C ASN A 272 11.00 -15.58 29.95
N ASN A 273 10.13 -16.38 29.32
CA ASN A 273 8.72 -16.04 29.10
C ASN A 273 7.97 -15.66 30.39
N SER A 274 8.22 -16.37 31.49
CA SER A 274 7.60 -16.08 32.80
C SER A 274 7.98 -14.69 33.34
N PHE A 275 9.25 -14.29 33.19
CA PHE A 275 9.73 -12.97 33.58
C PHE A 275 9.10 -11.87 32.72
N GLN A 276 8.98 -12.09 31.40
CA GLN A 276 8.35 -11.12 30.48
C GLN A 276 6.88 -10.85 30.87
N VAL A 277 6.11 -11.90 31.17
CA VAL A 277 4.71 -11.77 31.60
C VAL A 277 4.61 -11.12 32.98
N ALA A 278 5.43 -11.53 33.95
CA ALA A 278 5.42 -11.00 35.32
C ALA A 278 5.82 -9.52 35.38
N SER A 279 6.73 -9.09 34.51
CA SER A 279 7.18 -7.69 34.41
C SER A 279 6.25 -6.80 33.57
N GLN A 280 5.16 -7.35 33.02
CA GLN A 280 4.25 -6.63 32.10
C GLN A 280 4.99 -5.94 30.95
N SER A 281 5.96 -6.63 30.36
CA SER A 281 6.75 -6.05 29.28
C SER A 281 5.89 -5.77 28.04
N VAL A 282 6.38 -4.87 27.17
CA VAL A 282 5.72 -4.57 25.88
C VAL A 282 5.55 -5.83 25.03
N LEU A 283 6.52 -6.75 25.07
CA LEU A 283 6.44 -8.04 24.37
C LEU A 283 5.33 -8.92 24.93
N ALA A 284 5.17 -8.96 26.26
CA ALA A 284 4.05 -9.66 26.88
C ALA A 284 2.72 -9.02 26.48
N ALA A 285 2.60 -7.69 26.42
CA ALA A 285 1.38 -7.05 25.95
C ALA A 285 1.04 -7.41 24.49
N LEU A 286 2.05 -7.57 23.63
CA LEU A 286 1.87 -7.90 22.21
C LEU A 286 1.55 -9.37 21.95
N TYR A 287 2.12 -10.29 22.72
CA TYR A 287 2.10 -11.73 22.40
C TYR A 287 1.50 -12.63 23.50
N SER A 288 1.18 -12.12 24.70
CA SER A 288 0.75 -12.95 25.84
C SER A 288 -0.52 -13.75 25.61
N SER A 289 -1.44 -13.26 24.77
CA SER A 289 -2.71 -13.93 24.50
C SER A 289 -2.56 -15.32 23.87
N GLU A 290 -1.43 -15.57 23.18
CA GLU A 290 -1.22 -16.79 22.42
C GLU A 290 -0.03 -17.64 22.93
N GLY A 291 0.57 -17.28 24.08
CA GLY A 291 1.72 -17.98 24.67
C GLY A 291 3.04 -17.83 23.90
N SER A 292 4.14 -18.39 24.42
CA SER A 292 5.47 -18.42 23.76
C SER A 292 5.94 -17.03 23.28
N VAL A 293 5.95 -16.06 24.21
CA VAL A 293 6.15 -14.62 23.94
C VAL A 293 7.47 -14.35 23.23
N MET A 294 8.56 -14.95 23.72
CA MET A 294 9.90 -14.78 23.14
C MET A 294 10.03 -15.47 21.79
N GLU A 295 9.50 -16.67 21.63
CA GLU A 295 9.58 -17.41 20.36
C GLU A 295 8.81 -16.70 19.24
N ARG A 296 7.68 -16.06 19.57
CA ARG A 296 6.96 -15.18 18.64
C ARG A 296 7.75 -13.94 18.28
N HIS A 297 8.47 -13.36 19.24
CA HIS A 297 9.37 -12.25 19.01
C HIS A 297 10.52 -12.64 18.07
N HIS A 298 11.16 -13.79 18.29
CA HIS A 298 12.22 -14.32 17.44
C HIS A 298 11.74 -14.51 15.98
N PHE A 299 10.55 -15.10 15.79
CA PHE A 299 9.95 -15.21 14.46
C PHE A 299 9.66 -13.83 13.84
N ALA A 300 9.08 -12.89 14.61
CA ALA A 300 8.80 -11.54 14.11
C ALA A 300 10.07 -10.80 13.67
N GLN A 301 11.17 -10.94 14.41
CA GLN A 301 12.48 -10.40 14.03
C GLN A 301 13.02 -11.03 12.75
N ALA A 302 12.86 -12.34 12.57
CA ALA A 302 13.23 -13.02 11.31
C ALA A 302 12.43 -12.46 10.11
N ILE A 303 11.13 -12.21 10.29
CA ILE A 303 10.29 -11.57 9.26
C ILE A 303 10.71 -10.13 8.98
N ALA A 304 11.10 -9.36 10.00
CA ALA A 304 11.61 -8.00 9.82
C ALA A 304 12.90 -7.98 8.97
N ILE A 305 13.81 -8.93 9.19
CA ILE A 305 15.01 -9.13 8.35
C ILE A 305 14.60 -9.46 6.92
N LEU A 306 13.69 -10.42 6.71
CA LEU A 306 13.23 -10.79 5.35
C LEU A 306 12.52 -9.66 4.62
N ASN A 307 11.85 -8.74 5.33
CA ASN A 307 11.21 -7.56 4.77
C ASN A 307 12.18 -6.38 4.54
N THR A 308 13.44 -6.52 4.94
CA THR A 308 14.48 -5.53 4.67
C THR A 308 14.93 -5.64 3.20
N HIS A 309 15.13 -4.49 2.55
CA HIS A 309 15.51 -4.44 1.14
C HIS A 309 16.80 -5.23 0.87
N GLY A 310 16.74 -6.16 -0.09
CA GLY A 310 17.88 -7.02 -0.47
C GLY A 310 18.16 -8.21 0.45
N CYS A 311 17.39 -8.39 1.53
CA CYS A 311 17.59 -9.49 2.49
C CYS A 311 16.64 -10.69 2.27
N ASN A 312 15.61 -10.56 1.42
CA ASN A 312 14.65 -11.63 1.19
C ASN A 312 15.23 -12.75 0.31
N ILE A 313 15.83 -13.75 0.94
CA ILE A 313 16.37 -14.93 0.25
C ILE A 313 15.30 -15.80 -0.45
N PHE A 314 14.00 -15.57 -0.19
CA PHE A 314 12.88 -16.30 -0.79
C PHE A 314 12.13 -15.50 -1.86
N GLU A 315 12.66 -14.36 -2.31
CA GLU A 315 11.98 -13.47 -3.27
C GLU A 315 11.51 -14.19 -4.56
N LYS A 316 12.25 -15.22 -4.99
CA LYS A 316 11.94 -15.99 -6.21
C LYS A 316 10.92 -17.12 -6.00
N PHE A 317 10.42 -17.33 -4.78
CA PHE A 317 9.48 -18.41 -4.51
C PHE A 317 8.08 -18.09 -5.07
N SER A 318 7.34 -19.14 -5.44
CA SER A 318 5.92 -18.96 -5.76
C SER A 318 5.17 -18.47 -4.52
N ARG A 319 4.06 -17.76 -4.69
CA ARG A 319 3.25 -17.28 -3.55
C ARG A 319 2.84 -18.42 -2.60
N LYS A 320 2.59 -19.63 -3.12
CA LYS A 320 2.24 -20.82 -2.32
C LYS A 320 3.43 -21.31 -1.51
N ASP A 321 4.61 -21.36 -2.11
CA ASP A 321 5.82 -21.84 -1.47
C ASP A 321 6.34 -20.83 -0.44
N TYR A 322 6.28 -19.53 -0.75
CA TYR A 322 6.62 -18.47 0.21
C TYR A 322 5.73 -18.56 1.45
N GLN A 323 4.41 -18.71 1.28
CA GLN A 323 3.49 -18.88 2.41
C GLN A 323 3.82 -20.14 3.22
N ARG A 324 4.04 -21.28 2.54
CA ARG A 324 4.43 -22.54 3.19
C ARG A 324 5.75 -22.40 3.95
N MET A 325 6.74 -21.69 3.40
CA MET A 325 8.02 -21.42 4.04
C MET A 325 7.84 -20.63 5.34
N LEU A 326 7.07 -19.55 5.30
CA LEU A 326 6.78 -18.74 6.49
C LEU A 326 6.00 -19.51 7.56
N ASP A 327 5.04 -20.35 7.14
CA ASP A 327 4.28 -21.18 8.07
C ASP A 327 5.17 -22.23 8.75
N LEU A 328 6.06 -22.90 7.99
CA LEU A 328 7.03 -23.84 8.53
C LEU A 328 8.01 -23.14 9.48
N MET A 329 8.56 -21.98 9.10
CA MET A 329 9.46 -21.23 9.98
C MET A 329 8.78 -20.84 11.29
N ARG A 330 7.53 -20.39 11.22
CA ARG A 330 6.74 -20.06 12.42
C ARG A 330 6.55 -21.27 13.32
N GLU A 331 6.14 -22.41 12.74
CA GLU A 331 5.92 -23.64 13.51
C GLU A 331 7.20 -24.15 14.17
N ILE A 332 8.33 -24.12 13.46
CA ILE A 332 9.62 -24.60 13.96
C ILE A 332 10.16 -23.69 15.06
N ILE A 333 10.11 -22.37 14.88
CA ILE A 333 10.57 -21.42 15.91
C ILE A 333 9.67 -21.48 17.15
N LEU A 334 8.34 -21.58 16.99
CA LEU A 334 7.46 -21.73 18.17
C LEU A 334 7.66 -23.06 18.88
N ALA A 335 8.09 -24.10 18.16
CA ALA A 335 8.39 -25.41 18.75
C ALA A 335 9.69 -25.44 19.59
N THR A 336 10.54 -24.39 19.52
CA THR A 336 11.70 -24.29 20.41
C THR A 336 11.33 -23.93 21.85
N ASP A 337 10.10 -23.49 22.10
CA ASP A 337 9.57 -23.35 23.46
C ASP A 337 9.50 -24.72 24.12
N LEU A 338 10.32 -24.93 25.15
CA LEU A 338 10.36 -26.18 25.91
C LEU A 338 9.00 -26.53 26.52
N ALA A 339 8.18 -25.54 26.88
CA ALA A 339 6.83 -25.78 27.37
C ALA A 339 5.92 -26.37 26.28
N HIS A 340 6.12 -25.97 25.01
CA HIS A 340 5.46 -26.60 23.88
C HIS A 340 5.97 -28.03 23.65
N HIS A 341 7.29 -28.25 23.68
CA HIS A 341 7.88 -29.57 23.55
C HIS A 341 7.30 -30.59 24.56
N LEU A 342 7.18 -30.20 25.83
CA LEU A 342 6.62 -31.05 26.88
C LEU A 342 5.15 -31.43 26.65
N ARG A 343 4.36 -30.58 25.97
CA ARG A 343 2.97 -30.90 25.61
C ARG A 343 2.89 -32.00 24.56
N ILE A 344 3.75 -31.94 23.54
CA ILE A 344 3.75 -32.89 22.41
C ILE A 344 4.60 -34.15 22.66
N PHE A 345 5.39 -34.18 23.74
CA PHE A 345 6.34 -35.26 24.02
C PHE A 345 5.69 -36.66 24.05
N LYS A 346 4.48 -36.78 24.61
CA LYS A 346 3.75 -38.06 24.66
C LYS A 346 3.35 -38.56 23.28
N ASP A 347 2.97 -37.66 22.37
CA ASP A 347 2.64 -38.02 21.00
C ASP A 347 3.89 -38.43 20.22
N LEU A 348 5.04 -37.76 20.47
CA LEU A 348 6.33 -38.14 19.91
C LEU A 348 6.79 -39.53 20.39
N GLN A 349 6.62 -39.85 21.68
CA GLN A 349 6.92 -41.20 22.20
C GLN A 349 6.09 -42.27 21.49
N LYS A 350 4.78 -42.03 21.36
CA LYS A 350 3.88 -42.93 20.65
C LYS A 350 4.27 -43.11 19.18
N MET A 351 4.68 -42.02 18.53
CA MET A 351 5.20 -42.07 17.15
C MET A 351 6.47 -42.90 17.02
N ALA A 352 7.38 -42.81 18.00
CA ALA A 352 8.62 -43.59 18.01
C ALA A 352 8.37 -45.09 18.23
N GLU A 353 7.39 -45.43 19.07
CA GLU A 353 6.97 -46.80 19.34
C GLU A 353 6.26 -47.45 18.15
N ASP A 354 5.46 -46.69 17.40
CA ASP A 354 4.59 -47.25 16.36
C ASP A 354 5.33 -47.72 15.09
N GLN A 355 6.58 -47.30 14.80
CA GLN A 355 7.47 -47.66 13.65
C GLN A 355 6.87 -47.83 12.22
N THR A 356 5.56 -47.63 12.01
CA THR A 356 4.81 -48.13 10.85
C THR A 356 4.03 -47.05 10.09
N LYS A 357 4.08 -45.79 10.53
CA LYS A 357 3.44 -44.70 9.79
C LYS A 357 4.43 -44.05 8.83
N ASP A 358 4.19 -44.29 7.54
CA ASP A 358 4.78 -43.53 6.43
C ASP A 358 4.75 -42.03 6.76
N TRP A 359 5.92 -41.38 6.73
CA TRP A 359 6.14 -39.99 7.15
C TRP A 359 5.16 -39.01 6.49
N LYS A 360 4.64 -39.38 5.31
CA LYS A 360 3.64 -38.65 4.53
C LYS A 360 2.26 -38.55 5.19
N THR A 361 1.92 -39.47 6.09
CA THR A 361 0.56 -39.58 6.69
C THR A 361 0.41 -38.77 7.99
N THR A 362 1.52 -38.39 8.63
CA THR A 362 1.55 -37.86 10.02
C THR A 362 1.49 -36.32 10.10
N ARG A 363 1.32 -35.65 8.96
CA ARG A 363 1.30 -34.18 8.80
C ARG A 363 0.19 -33.44 9.57
N LYS A 364 -0.78 -34.16 10.15
CA LYS A 364 -1.96 -33.59 10.81
C LYS A 364 -1.92 -33.57 12.34
N ILE A 365 -0.97 -34.25 12.97
CA ILE A 365 -0.98 -34.43 14.43
C ILE A 365 -0.18 -33.33 15.15
N ALA A 366 0.93 -32.85 14.57
CA ALA A 366 1.76 -31.80 15.19
C ALA A 366 1.20 -30.36 15.04
N VAL A 367 0.24 -30.13 14.13
CA VAL A 367 -0.26 -28.79 13.77
C VAL A 367 -1.53 -28.40 14.55
N ARG A 368 -2.03 -29.25 15.46
CA ARG A 368 -3.31 -29.04 16.18
C ARG A 368 -3.23 -29.23 17.70
N GLY A 369 -2.03 -29.30 18.28
CA GLY A 369 -1.82 -29.43 19.72
C GLY A 369 -1.63 -28.09 20.43
#